data_AF-A0A117M4P2-F1
#
_entry.id   AF-A0A117M4P2-F1
#
_cell.length_a   1.000
_cell.length_b   1.000
_cell.length_c   1.000
_cell.angle_alpha   90.00
_cell.angle_beta   90.00
_cell.angle_gamma   90.00
#
_symmetry.space_group_name_H-M   'P 1'
#
loop_
_entity.id
_entity.type
_entity.pdbx_description
1 polymer ?
#
loop_
_entity_poly.entity_id
_entity_poly.type
_entity_poly.pdbx_seq_one_letter_code
_entity_poly.pdbx_strand_id
1 'polypeptide(L)'
;MKNVGQALGLGKLLVDEIIHFSFALIIGLILAVVFSSPWLIVFSLLMGFLVDADHLIDYFICFYQNRQSINKKDWFNPIFHIREFFNPFGYVKKNKLVIVPFHGWELVPLFWLILRWLGDKIGLSGLEWTSLAYVAHLSWDQLVCAGNWRSYFLIHRLLNRFSYEAYK
;
A
#
# COMPACT_ATOMS: atom_id res chain seq x y z
N MET A 1 -22.44 -10.43 -18.55
CA MET A 1 -22.26 -9.59 -17.34
C MET A 1 -20.84 -9.04 -17.23
N LYS A 2 -20.35 -8.25 -18.22
CA LYS A 2 -18.93 -7.83 -18.28
C LYS A 2 -18.65 -6.36 -17.88
N ASN A 3 -19.66 -5.52 -17.65
CA ASN A 3 -19.44 -4.07 -17.51
C ASN A 3 -19.79 -3.47 -16.14
N VAL A 4 -20.34 -4.24 -15.19
CA VAL A 4 -20.68 -3.72 -13.84
C VAL A 4 -19.50 -3.81 -12.87
N GLY A 5 -18.60 -4.78 -13.06
CA GLY A 5 -17.44 -4.99 -12.17
C GLY A 5 -16.31 -3.95 -12.31
N GLN A 6 -16.21 -3.25 -13.46
CA GLN A 6 -15.14 -2.26 -13.68
C GLN A 6 -15.44 -0.89 -13.06
N ALA A 7 -16.71 -0.46 -13.05
CA ALA A 7 -17.10 0.80 -12.40
C ALA A 7 -17.02 0.70 -10.86
N LEU A 8 -17.21 -0.50 -10.31
CA LEU A 8 -17.06 -0.79 -8.88
C LEU A 8 -15.58 -0.79 -8.43
N GLY A 9 -14.63 -1.07 -9.32
CA GLY A 9 -13.21 -1.19 -8.97
C GLY A 9 -12.56 0.15 -8.62
N LEU A 10 -12.80 1.19 -9.42
CA LEU A 10 -12.22 2.53 -9.20
C LEU A 10 -12.76 3.18 -7.92
N GLY A 11 -14.08 3.10 -7.71
CA GLY A 11 -14.73 3.64 -6.51
C GLY A 11 -14.27 2.93 -5.24
N LYS A 12 -14.10 1.59 -5.28
CA LYS A 12 -13.62 0.83 -4.13
C LYS A 12 -12.19 1.22 -3.75
N LEU A 13 -11.26 1.24 -4.71
CA LEU A 13 -9.87 1.59 -4.42
C LEU A 13 -9.76 3.00 -3.83
N LEU A 14 -10.43 3.99 -4.41
CA LEU A 14 -10.43 5.35 -3.87
C LEU A 14 -10.96 5.41 -2.42
N VAL A 15 -11.97 4.62 -2.09
CA VAL A 15 -12.50 4.52 -0.73
C VAL A 15 -11.47 3.91 0.22
N ASP A 16 -10.81 2.82 -0.17
CA ASP A 16 -9.77 2.17 0.63
C ASP A 16 -8.60 3.14 0.91
N GLU A 17 -8.14 3.88 -0.12
CA GLU A 17 -7.11 4.92 0.02
C GLU A 17 -7.52 6.07 0.97
N ILE A 18 -8.78 6.51 0.91
CA ILE A 18 -9.31 7.53 1.82
C ILE A 18 -9.33 7.00 3.25
N ILE A 19 -9.65 5.72 3.45
CA ILE A 19 -9.65 5.07 4.77
C ILE A 19 -8.21 4.98 5.30
N HIS A 20 -7.24 4.55 4.49
CA HIS A 20 -5.82 4.53 4.84
C HIS A 20 -5.31 5.92 5.25
N PHE A 21 -5.58 6.93 4.43
CA PHE A 21 -5.24 8.32 4.73
C PHE A 21 -5.88 8.78 6.05
N SER A 22 -7.16 8.47 6.26
CA SER A 22 -7.89 8.87 7.46
C SER A 22 -7.34 8.21 8.72
N PHE A 23 -7.06 6.91 8.70
CA PHE A 23 -6.44 6.21 9.83
C PHE A 23 -5.06 6.76 10.14
N ALA A 24 -4.22 6.95 9.11
CA ALA A 24 -2.90 7.52 9.27
C ALA A 24 -2.94 8.93 9.86
N LEU A 25 -3.86 9.78 9.40
CA LEU A 25 -4.05 11.13 9.91
C LEU A 25 -4.54 11.14 11.36
N ILE A 26 -5.55 10.34 11.71
CA ILE A 26 -6.09 10.25 13.07
C ILE A 26 -5.01 9.80 14.05
N ILE A 27 -4.27 8.74 13.71
CA ILE A 27 -3.17 8.25 14.54
C ILE A 27 -2.08 9.31 14.68
N GLY A 28 -1.69 9.95 13.58
CA GLY A 28 -0.71 11.03 13.58
C GLY A 28 -1.10 12.21 14.46
N LEU A 29 -2.37 12.63 14.43
CA LEU A 29 -2.90 13.70 15.28
C LEU A 29 -2.86 13.32 16.77
N ILE A 30 -3.27 12.09 17.12
CA ILE A 30 -3.21 11.58 18.50
C ILE A 30 -1.76 11.60 18.99
N LEU A 31 -0.83 11.05 18.21
CA LEU A 31 0.59 11.01 18.57
C LEU A 31 1.19 12.41 18.69
N ALA A 32 0.85 13.32 17.78
CA ALA A 32 1.34 14.69 17.83
C ALA A 32 0.91 15.42 19.11
N VAL A 33 -0.29 15.15 19.63
CA VAL A 33 -0.76 15.67 20.93
C VAL A 33 -0.01 15.00 22.08
N VAL A 34 0.07 13.66 22.11
CA VAL A 34 0.70 12.90 23.21
C VAL A 34 2.19 13.24 23.38
N PHE A 35 2.92 13.37 22.26
CA PHE A 35 4.36 13.63 22.26
C PHE A 35 4.72 15.09 21.95
N SER A 36 3.72 15.98 21.83
CA SER A 36 3.90 17.41 21.52
C SER A 36 4.77 17.68 20.28
N SER A 37 4.61 16.86 19.22
CA SER A 37 5.41 16.98 17.99
C SER A 37 4.56 16.83 16.72
N PRO A 38 4.40 17.90 15.90
CA PRO A 38 3.60 17.84 14.68
C PRO A 38 4.23 16.94 13.59
N TRP A 39 5.54 16.66 13.69
CA TRP A 39 6.23 15.79 12.74
C TRP A 39 5.68 14.36 12.74
N LEU A 40 5.10 13.91 13.85
CA LEU A 40 4.49 12.58 13.94
C LEU A 40 3.28 12.42 13.00
N ILE A 41 2.62 13.51 12.62
CA ILE A 41 1.56 13.48 11.59
C ILE A 41 2.17 13.08 10.24
N VAL A 42 3.28 13.71 9.86
CA VAL A 42 3.97 13.43 8.59
C VAL A 42 4.43 11.99 8.57
N PHE A 43 5.12 11.53 9.61
CA PHE A 43 5.60 10.15 9.68
C PHE A 43 4.46 9.13 9.71
N SER A 44 3.34 9.39 10.40
CA SER A 44 2.17 8.52 10.33
C SER A 44 1.58 8.44 8.92
N LEU A 45 1.53 9.55 8.17
CA LEU A 45 1.11 9.53 6.76
C LEU A 45 2.09 8.75 5.87
N LEU A 46 3.40 8.89 6.09
CA LEU A 46 4.41 8.09 5.38
C LEU A 46 4.21 6.58 5.65
N MET A 47 3.93 6.22 6.90
CA MET A 47 3.82 4.83 7.34
C MET A 47 2.47 4.18 7.04
N GLY A 48 1.37 4.92 7.04
CA GLY A 48 0.01 4.38 6.88
C GLY A 48 -0.66 4.66 5.55
N PHE A 49 -0.14 5.59 4.74
CA PHE A 49 -0.72 5.94 3.44
C PHE A 49 0.28 5.76 2.29
N LEU A 50 1.52 6.23 2.43
CA LEU A 50 2.50 6.09 1.32
C LEU A 50 3.06 4.68 1.14
N VAL A 51 2.70 3.73 2.00
CA VAL A 51 3.03 2.32 1.82
C VAL A 51 2.41 1.76 0.53
N ASP A 52 1.20 2.22 0.17
CA ASP A 52 0.51 1.88 -1.08
C ASP A 52 1.31 2.26 -2.34
N ALA A 53 2.33 3.11 -2.22
CA ALA A 53 3.21 3.43 -3.33
C ALA A 53 3.98 2.20 -3.87
N ASP A 54 4.11 1.11 -3.10
CA ASP A 54 4.73 -0.11 -3.60
C ASP A 54 3.91 -0.81 -4.71
N HIS A 55 2.60 -0.54 -4.82
CA HIS A 55 1.77 -0.96 -5.95
C HIS A 55 2.23 -0.38 -7.30
N LEU A 56 3.02 0.71 -7.28
CA LEU A 56 3.67 1.20 -8.49
C LEU A 56 4.58 0.15 -9.12
N ILE A 57 5.16 -0.76 -8.32
CA ILE A 57 5.99 -1.87 -8.81
C ILE A 57 5.16 -2.80 -9.69
N ASP A 58 4.00 -3.26 -9.20
CA ASP A 58 3.07 -4.10 -9.96
C ASP A 58 2.63 -3.44 -11.26
N TYR A 59 2.27 -2.15 -11.16
CA TYR A 59 1.88 -1.34 -12.30
C TYR A 59 3.00 -1.26 -13.36
N PHE A 60 4.21 -0.90 -12.96
CA PHE A 60 5.34 -0.77 -13.88
C PHE A 60 5.75 -2.10 -14.50
N ILE A 61 5.74 -3.20 -13.73
CA ILE A 61 6.03 -4.54 -14.25
C ILE A 61 4.99 -4.92 -15.31
N CYS A 62 3.70 -4.73 -15.03
CA CYS A 62 2.62 -4.99 -16.01
C CYS A 62 2.76 -4.13 -17.25
N PHE A 63 3.01 -2.83 -17.07
CA PHE A 63 3.15 -1.90 -18.18
C PHE A 63 4.35 -2.26 -19.06
N TYR A 64 5.49 -2.59 -18.45
CA TYR A 64 6.71 -2.95 -19.17
C TYR A 64 6.58 -4.30 -19.90
N GLN A 65 6.03 -5.33 -19.24
CA GLN A 65 5.85 -6.65 -19.84
C GLN A 65 4.82 -6.64 -20.98
N ASN A 66 3.76 -5.86 -20.84
CA ASN A 66 2.67 -5.77 -21.82
C ASN A 66 2.82 -4.57 -22.78
N ARG A 67 4.02 -4.00 -22.90
CA ARG A 67 4.30 -2.80 -23.71
C ARG A 67 3.85 -2.92 -25.17
N GLN A 68 3.87 -4.12 -25.73
CA GLN A 68 3.43 -4.39 -27.10
C GLN A 68 1.90 -4.27 -27.28
N SER A 69 1.12 -4.41 -26.20
CA SER A 69 -0.34 -4.28 -26.20
C SER A 69 -0.82 -2.83 -26.08
N ILE A 70 0.07 -1.89 -25.80
CA ILE A 70 -0.27 -0.49 -25.53
C ILE A 70 0.02 0.34 -26.79
N ASN A 71 -0.95 1.14 -27.23
CA ASN A 71 -0.75 2.04 -28.35
C ASN A 71 0.39 3.02 -28.03
N LYS A 72 1.30 3.24 -28.98
CA LYS A 72 2.45 4.17 -28.80
C LYS A 72 2.02 5.58 -28.35
N LYS A 73 0.82 6.02 -28.72
CA LYS A 73 0.24 7.31 -28.32
C LYS A 73 -0.04 7.40 -26.82
N ASP A 74 -0.29 6.27 -26.16
CA ASP A 74 -0.65 6.21 -24.74
C ASP A 74 0.58 6.11 -23.82
N TRP A 75 1.79 5.93 -24.37
CA TRP A 75 3.03 5.77 -23.59
C TRP A 75 3.45 6.98 -22.76
N PHE A 76 3.02 8.17 -23.18
CA PHE A 76 3.32 9.43 -22.50
C PHE A 76 2.03 10.15 -22.09
N ASN A 77 0.90 9.43 -22.04
CA ASN A 77 -0.39 10.01 -21.69
C ASN A 77 -0.63 9.84 -20.18
N PRO A 78 -0.41 10.88 -19.35
CA PRO A 78 -0.53 10.75 -17.90
C PRO A 78 -1.93 10.37 -17.45
N ILE A 79 -2.97 10.80 -18.17
CA ILE A 79 -4.37 10.47 -17.86
C ILE A 79 -4.62 8.97 -18.07
N PHE A 80 -4.06 8.40 -19.14
CA PHE A 80 -4.10 6.96 -19.36
C PHE A 80 -3.42 6.21 -18.22
N HIS A 81 -2.21 6.64 -17.83
CA HIS A 81 -1.46 5.97 -16.77
C HIS A 81 -2.17 6.02 -15.41
N ILE A 82 -2.69 7.18 -15.02
CA ILE A 82 -3.47 7.35 -13.79
C ILE A 82 -4.68 6.42 -13.81
N ARG A 83 -5.47 6.42 -14.91
CA ARG A 83 -6.66 5.58 -15.01
C ARG A 83 -6.34 4.08 -14.92
N GLU A 84 -5.26 3.63 -15.56
CA GLU A 84 -4.83 2.22 -15.48
C GLU A 84 -4.25 1.87 -14.10
N PHE A 85 -3.55 2.79 -13.43
CA PHE A 85 -3.04 2.60 -12.07
C PHE A 85 -4.19 2.40 -11.06
N PHE A 86 -5.26 3.17 -11.17
CA PHE A 86 -6.45 2.99 -10.33
C PHE A 86 -7.37 1.85 -10.81
N ASN A 87 -6.89 0.97 -11.70
CA ASN A 87 -7.57 -0.25 -12.11
C ASN A 87 -6.72 -1.50 -11.78
N PRO A 88 -6.57 -1.85 -10.49
CA PRO A 88 -5.71 -2.95 -10.03
C PRO A 88 -6.08 -4.30 -10.64
N PHE A 89 -7.36 -4.53 -10.89
CA PHE A 89 -7.81 -5.72 -11.59
C PHE A 89 -7.19 -5.85 -12.98
N GLY A 90 -6.92 -4.73 -13.66
CA GLY A 90 -6.31 -4.68 -14.97
C GLY A 90 -4.89 -5.22 -14.99
N TYR A 91 -4.02 -4.78 -14.07
CA TYR A 91 -2.61 -5.17 -14.08
C TYR A 91 -2.31 -6.43 -13.24
N VAL A 92 -2.98 -6.63 -12.10
CA VAL A 92 -2.80 -7.83 -11.27
C VAL A 92 -3.27 -9.08 -12.01
N LYS A 93 -4.44 -9.05 -12.66
CA LYS A 93 -4.98 -10.23 -13.36
C LYS A 93 -4.17 -10.60 -14.60
N LYS A 94 -3.63 -9.60 -15.30
CA LYS A 94 -2.81 -9.83 -16.50
C LYS A 94 -1.49 -10.52 -16.14
N ASN A 95 -0.84 -10.05 -15.06
CA ASN A 95 0.45 -10.60 -14.65
C ASN A 95 0.34 -11.82 -13.74
N LYS A 96 -0.81 -12.03 -13.08
CA LYS A 96 -1.00 -13.03 -12.01
C LYS A 96 0.01 -12.87 -10.86
N LEU A 97 0.45 -11.65 -10.62
CA LEU A 97 1.43 -11.28 -9.58
C LEU A 97 0.87 -10.13 -8.73
N VAL A 98 1.23 -10.13 -7.45
CA VAL A 98 0.92 -9.07 -6.46
C VAL A 98 2.20 -8.79 -5.66
N ILE A 99 3.01 -7.85 -6.13
CA ILE A 99 4.34 -7.50 -5.63
C ILE A 99 4.23 -6.22 -4.81
N VAL A 100 3.82 -6.39 -3.57
CA VAL A 100 3.71 -5.30 -2.59
C VAL A 100 4.59 -5.57 -1.37
N PRO A 101 5.93 -5.46 -1.50
CA PRO A 101 6.87 -5.88 -0.47
C PRO A 101 6.70 -5.12 0.86
N PHE A 102 6.11 -3.93 0.84
CA PHE A 102 5.85 -3.15 2.03
C PHE A 102 4.50 -3.45 2.68
N HIS A 103 3.73 -4.41 2.17
CA HIS A 103 2.52 -4.89 2.86
C HIS A 103 2.78 -6.19 3.63
N GLY A 104 3.69 -6.15 4.59
CA GLY A 104 4.18 -7.31 5.33
C GLY A 104 4.00 -7.15 6.83
N TRP A 105 3.25 -8.03 7.48
CA TRP A 105 3.13 -8.02 8.95
C TRP A 105 4.50 -8.13 9.66
N GLU A 106 5.46 -8.83 9.06
CA GLU A 106 6.83 -8.94 9.55
C GLU A 106 7.58 -7.60 9.56
N LEU A 107 7.15 -6.63 8.75
CA LEU A 107 7.75 -5.30 8.72
C LEU A 107 7.28 -4.41 9.87
N VAL A 108 6.18 -4.73 10.55
CA VAL A 108 5.69 -3.96 11.71
C VAL A 108 6.76 -3.85 12.81
N PRO A 109 7.29 -4.96 13.37
CA PRO A 109 8.34 -4.87 14.39
C PRO A 109 9.64 -4.28 13.83
N LEU A 110 9.96 -4.51 12.55
CA LEU A 110 11.15 -3.95 11.92
C LEU A 110 11.07 -2.42 11.82
N PHE A 111 9.96 -1.88 11.31
CA PHE A 111 9.73 -0.44 11.22
C PHE A 111 9.68 0.19 12.60
N TRP A 112 9.04 -0.44 13.58
CA TRP A 112 9.06 0.05 14.96
C TRP A 112 10.49 0.20 15.49
N LEU A 113 11.37 -0.79 15.30
CA LEU A 113 12.77 -0.73 15.72
C LEU A 113 13.57 0.35 14.97
N ILE A 114 13.40 0.45 13.66
CA ILE A 114 14.07 1.46 12.83
C ILE A 114 13.64 2.87 13.23
N LEU A 115 12.34 3.08 13.40
CA LEU A 115 11.76 4.38 13.78
C LEU A 115 12.14 4.78 15.20
N ARG A 116 12.23 3.81 16.12
CA ARG A 116 12.76 4.05 17.47
C ARG A 116 14.20 4.53 17.42
N TRP A 117 15.05 3.78 16.73
CA TRP A 117 16.46 4.14 16.54
C TRP A 117 16.62 5.51 15.88
N LEU A 118 15.83 5.80 14.85
CA LEU A 118 15.84 7.09 14.18
C LEU A 118 15.37 8.22 15.10
N GLY A 119 14.30 7.99 15.86
CA GLY A 119 13.73 8.94 16.82
C GLY A 119 14.77 9.34 17.88
N ASP A 120 15.48 8.36 18.44
CA ASP A 120 16.59 8.60 19.37
C ASP A 120 17.73 9.42 18.73
N LYS A 121 18.01 9.22 17.43
CA LYS A 121 19.07 9.94 16.72
C LYS A 121 18.72 11.39 16.39
N ILE A 122 17.46 11.68 16.09
CA ILE A 122 17.02 13.03 15.69
C ILE A 122 16.31 13.78 16.82
N GLY A 123 16.18 13.17 18.01
CA GLY A 123 15.50 13.77 19.16
C GLY A 123 13.98 13.88 18.99
N LEU A 124 13.37 12.98 18.21
CA LEU A 124 11.93 12.95 17.95
C LEU A 124 11.27 11.83 18.75
N SER A 125 10.88 12.13 19.99
CA SER A 125 10.19 11.19 20.88
C SER A 125 8.89 10.68 20.27
N GLY A 126 8.68 9.38 20.37
CA GLY A 126 7.45 8.70 19.94
C GLY A 126 7.36 8.38 18.44
N LEU A 127 8.45 8.58 17.68
CA LEU A 127 8.51 8.25 16.25
C LEU A 127 8.18 6.78 15.98
N GLU A 128 8.58 5.87 16.86
CA GLU A 128 8.29 4.44 16.78
C GLU A 128 6.79 4.15 16.75
N TRP A 129 5.97 4.96 17.43
CA TRP A 129 4.52 4.76 17.48
C TRP A 129 3.81 5.11 16.17
N THR A 130 4.49 5.78 15.24
CA THR A 130 3.93 6.01 13.89
C THR A 130 3.75 4.69 13.13
N SER A 131 4.40 3.59 13.56
CA SER A 131 4.12 2.23 13.07
C SER A 131 2.69 1.77 13.35
N LEU A 132 1.96 2.38 14.29
CA LEU A 132 0.54 2.10 14.49
C LEU A 132 -0.30 2.49 13.25
N ALA A 133 0.09 3.52 12.51
CA ALA A 133 -0.55 3.89 11.26
C ALA A 133 -0.40 2.77 10.21
N TYR A 134 0.80 2.18 10.16
CA TYR A 134 1.07 1.02 9.33
C TYR A 134 0.28 -0.23 9.75
N VAL A 135 0.14 -0.48 11.06
CA VAL A 135 -0.71 -1.56 11.59
C VAL A 135 -2.18 -1.35 11.20
N ALA A 136 -2.70 -0.12 11.31
CA ALA A 136 -4.08 0.19 10.95
C ALA A 136 -4.34 -0.01 9.45
N HIS A 137 -3.40 0.43 8.62
CA HIS A 137 -3.38 0.17 7.18
C HIS A 137 -3.42 -1.34 6.88
N LEU A 138 -2.45 -2.12 7.37
CA LEU A 138 -2.42 -3.57 7.14
C LEU A 138 -3.65 -4.30 7.67
N SER A 139 -4.21 -3.83 8.80
CA SER A 139 -5.41 -4.41 9.38
C SER A 139 -6.62 -4.22 8.47
N TRP A 140 -6.81 -3.02 7.92
CA TRP A 140 -7.88 -2.76 6.96
C TRP A 140 -7.74 -3.66 5.75
N ASP A 141 -6.57 -3.65 5.14
CA ASP A 141 -6.22 -4.43 3.97
C ASP A 141 -6.44 -5.94 4.17
N GLN A 142 -6.00 -6.46 5.32
CA GLN A 142 -6.20 -7.86 5.70
C GLN A 142 -7.69 -8.23 5.86
N LEU A 143 -8.56 -7.27 6.20
CA LEU A 143 -9.99 -7.48 6.36
C LEU A 143 -10.78 -7.39 5.04
N VAL A 144 -10.43 -6.43 4.16
CA VAL A 144 -11.23 -6.15 2.94
C VAL A 144 -10.63 -6.67 1.63
N CYS A 145 -9.33 -6.94 1.60
CA CYS A 145 -8.59 -7.25 0.37
C CYS A 145 -7.95 -8.65 0.38
N ALA A 146 -7.53 -9.15 1.54
CA ALA A 146 -6.93 -10.48 1.62
C ALA A 146 -7.93 -11.60 1.36
N GLY A 147 -7.53 -12.60 0.58
CA GLY A 147 -8.28 -13.85 0.48
C GLY A 147 -8.02 -14.83 1.62
N ASN A 148 -6.87 -14.71 2.29
CA ASN A 148 -6.51 -15.53 3.44
C ASN A 148 -5.67 -14.76 4.49
N TRP A 149 -5.52 -15.31 5.69
CA TRP A 149 -4.79 -14.64 6.79
C TRP A 149 -3.28 -14.52 6.55
N ARG A 150 -2.73 -15.28 5.60
CA ARG A 150 -1.30 -15.25 5.22
C ARG A 150 -1.01 -14.32 4.05
N SER A 151 -2.03 -13.74 3.40
CA SER A 151 -1.86 -12.93 2.19
C SER A 151 -0.88 -11.78 2.39
N TYR A 152 -0.84 -11.17 3.58
CA TYR A 152 0.05 -10.07 3.94
C TYR A 152 1.28 -10.49 4.75
N PHE A 153 1.67 -11.76 4.72
CA PHE A 153 2.97 -12.19 5.24
C PHE A 153 4.00 -12.16 4.11
N LEU A 154 5.04 -11.34 4.25
CA LEU A 154 6.09 -11.17 3.26
C LEU A 154 6.82 -12.50 3.00
N ILE A 155 7.12 -13.27 4.05
CA ILE A 155 7.79 -14.56 3.88
C ILE A 155 6.90 -15.52 3.09
N HIS A 156 5.61 -15.56 3.38
CA HIS A 156 4.66 -16.39 2.65
C HIS A 156 4.63 -16.01 1.16
N ARG A 157 4.58 -14.72 0.83
CA ARG A 157 4.59 -14.25 -0.56
C ARG A 157 5.90 -14.51 -1.27
N LEU A 158 7.05 -14.37 -0.60
CA LEU A 158 8.36 -14.71 -1.15
C LEU A 158 8.45 -16.18 -1.53
N LEU A 159 8.02 -17.08 -0.63
CA LEU A 159 7.99 -18.52 -0.89
C LEU A 159 7.05 -18.90 -2.04
N ASN A 160 5.97 -18.13 -2.22
CA ASN A 160 5.01 -18.31 -3.32
C ASN A 160 5.27 -17.37 -4.52
N ARG A 161 6.46 -16.78 -4.60
CA ARG A 161 6.92 -15.91 -5.70
C ARG A 161 5.94 -14.80 -6.07
N PHE A 162 5.27 -14.23 -5.07
CA PHE A 162 4.24 -13.19 -5.23
C PHE A 162 3.08 -13.57 -6.17
N SER A 163 2.79 -14.86 -6.32
CA SER A 163 1.68 -15.31 -7.15
C SER A 163 0.33 -14.81 -6.63
N TYR A 164 -0.57 -14.45 -7.54
CA TYR A 164 -1.93 -14.02 -7.21
C TYR A 164 -2.71 -15.07 -6.39
N GLU A 165 -2.44 -16.36 -6.62
CA GLU A 165 -3.08 -17.45 -5.86
C GLU A 165 -2.67 -17.47 -4.38
N ALA A 166 -1.47 -17.00 -4.03
CA ALA A 166 -1.06 -16.88 -2.63
C ALA A 166 -1.76 -15.72 -1.90
N TYR A 167 -2.34 -14.78 -2.66
CA TYR A 167 -3.06 -13.63 -2.13
C TYR A 167 -4.55 -13.91 -1.93
N LYS A 168 -5.10 -14.86 -2.71
CA LYS A 168 -6.48 -15.36 -2.64
C LYS A 168 -6.71 -16.37 -1.53
#